data_AF-A0A2W0G8Q2-F1
#
_entry.id   AF-A0A2W0G8Q2-F1
#
_cell.length_a   1.000
_cell.length_b   1.000
_cell.length_c   1.000
_cell.angle_alpha   90.00
_cell.angle_beta   90.00
_cell.angle_gamma   90.00
#
_symmetry.space_group_name_H-M   'P 1'
#
loop_
_entity.id
_entity.type
_entity.pdbx_description
1 polymer ?
#
loop_
_entity_poly.entity_id
_entity_poly.type
_entity_poly.pdbx_seq_one_letter_code
_entity_poly.pdbx_strand_id
1 'polypeptide(L)'
;MSTITKELAKLFRKITNSEIDAEGNAHVVLSPADSLLINNARIALASLEAEPVAWAHRLINKRNGVVHPWVYGSAEACPSEGDIFNIEVMPLYTVPPAPVSVPDAMEMDDDFDSSFEHGKAVGWNAYRAAMLQGADGNSPVIPDGWVACSERMPEGMTDVHISNGHDIGQGWWDGDTWQTQHDYYSVPGDVTHWMPLPNPPKE
;
A
#
# COMPACT_ATOMS: atom_id res chain seq x y z
N MET A 1 -25.57 -8.01 -11.89
CA MET A 1 -25.74 -6.92 -10.90
C MET A 1 -25.80 -7.54 -9.50
N SER A 2 -24.62 -7.56 -8.87
CA SER A 2 -24.25 -7.67 -7.45
C SER A 2 -25.09 -8.51 -6.44
N THR A 3 -24.56 -9.67 -6.05
CA THR A 3 -24.93 -10.43 -4.83
C THR A 3 -24.53 -9.67 -3.55
N ILE A 4 -23.44 -8.91 -3.61
CA ILE A 4 -22.86 -8.13 -2.48
C ILE A 4 -23.81 -7.05 -1.98
N THR A 5 -24.54 -6.38 -2.88
CA THR A 5 -25.46 -5.29 -2.51
C THR A 5 -26.65 -5.81 -1.70
N LYS A 6 -27.11 -7.04 -1.95
CA LYS A 6 -28.21 -7.66 -1.21
C LYS A 6 -27.82 -8.05 0.21
N GLU A 7 -26.62 -8.61 0.39
CA GLU A 7 -26.12 -8.98 1.73
C GLU A 7 -25.81 -7.73 2.57
N LEU A 8 -25.26 -6.68 1.97
CA LEU A 8 -25.10 -5.38 2.63
C LEU A 8 -26.44 -4.80 3.09
N ALA A 9 -27.49 -4.85 2.27
CA ALA A 9 -28.82 -4.34 2.65
C ALA A 9 -29.44 -5.12 3.83
N LYS A 10 -29.24 -6.45 3.87
CA LYS A 10 -29.68 -7.28 5.01
C LYS A 10 -28.93 -6.93 6.29
N LEU A 11 -27.61 -6.74 6.19
CA LEU A 11 -26.77 -6.33 7.30
C LEU A 11 -27.19 -4.96 7.85
N PHE A 12 -27.40 -3.98 6.97
CA PHE A 12 -27.89 -2.65 7.35
C PHE A 12 -29.21 -2.73 8.10
N ARG A 13 -30.17 -3.52 7.60
CA ARG A 13 -31.47 -3.73 8.26
C ARG A 13 -31.32 -4.41 9.63
N LYS A 14 -30.37 -5.32 9.77
CA LYS A 14 -30.09 -6.02 11.05
C LYS A 14 -29.51 -5.06 12.08
N ILE A 15 -28.62 -4.15 11.67
CA ILE A 15 -28.05 -3.11 12.55
C ILE A 15 -29.10 -2.05 12.91
N THR A 16 -29.90 -1.57 11.96
CA THR A 16 -30.92 -0.54 12.23
C THR A 16 -32.09 -1.02 13.07
N ASN A 17 -32.36 -2.33 13.09
CA ASN A 17 -33.40 -2.94 13.90
C ASN A 17 -32.90 -3.43 15.27
N SER A 18 -31.63 -3.23 15.63
CA SER A 18 -31.15 -3.62 16.95
C SER A 18 -31.75 -2.70 18.01
N GLU A 19 -32.30 -3.29 19.06
CA GLU A 19 -32.80 -2.54 20.20
C GLU A 19 -31.64 -1.87 20.95
N ILE A 20 -31.88 -0.62 21.34
CA ILE A 20 -31.00 0.14 22.21
C ILE A 20 -31.45 -0.15 23.65
N ASP A 21 -30.53 -0.57 24.51
CA ASP A 21 -30.80 -0.79 25.93
C ASP A 21 -31.14 0.51 26.66
N ALA A 22 -31.51 0.40 27.94
CA ALA A 22 -31.87 1.56 28.76
C ALA A 22 -30.68 2.51 29.01
N GLU A 23 -29.45 2.02 28.83
CA GLU A 23 -28.20 2.77 28.94
C GLU A 23 -27.78 3.48 27.63
N GLY A 24 -28.46 3.22 26.51
CA GLY A 24 -28.15 3.83 25.21
C GLY A 24 -27.23 3.00 24.32
N ASN A 25 -26.94 1.73 24.65
CA ASN A 25 -26.10 0.85 23.85
C ASN A 25 -26.93 -0.04 22.92
N ALA A 26 -26.49 -0.18 21.67
CA ALA A 26 -27.09 -1.11 20.72
C ALA A 26 -26.42 -2.48 20.82
N HIS A 27 -27.16 -3.51 21.25
CA HIS A 27 -26.68 -4.88 21.25
C HIS A 27 -26.95 -5.56 19.91
N VAL A 28 -26.03 -5.40 18.95
CA VAL A 28 -26.11 -6.04 17.64
C VAL A 28 -25.42 -7.41 17.67
N VAL A 29 -26.19 -8.49 17.55
CA VAL A 29 -25.64 -9.85 17.42
C VAL A 29 -25.26 -10.12 15.96
N LEU A 30 -23.97 -9.99 15.65
CA LEU A 30 -23.42 -10.26 14.31
C LEU A 30 -23.01 -11.73 14.17
N SER A 31 -23.34 -12.34 13.03
CA SER A 31 -22.81 -13.66 12.68
C SER A 31 -21.38 -13.53 12.16
N PRO A 32 -20.57 -14.61 12.14
CA PRO A 32 -19.23 -14.58 11.52
C PRO A 32 -19.23 -14.08 10.06
N ALA A 33 -20.29 -14.38 9.31
CA ALA A 33 -20.46 -13.90 7.93
C ALA A 33 -20.73 -12.38 7.88
N ASP A 34 -21.52 -11.85 8.83
CA ASP A 34 -21.76 -10.40 8.96
C ASP A 34 -20.47 -9.65 9.30
N SER A 35 -19.68 -10.18 10.24
CA SER A 35 -18.38 -9.62 10.62
C SER A 35 -17.38 -9.62 9.46
N LEU A 36 -17.32 -10.70 8.68
CA LEU A 36 -16.50 -10.77 7.47
C LEU A 36 -16.96 -9.74 6.43
N LEU A 37 -18.27 -9.58 6.25
CA LEU A 37 -18.82 -8.60 5.31
C LEU A 37 -18.48 -7.16 5.74
N ILE A 38 -18.55 -6.85 7.03
CA ILE A 38 -18.13 -5.55 7.58
C ILE A 38 -16.65 -5.30 7.33
N ASN A 39 -15.79 -6.27 7.64
CA ASN A 39 -14.35 -6.12 7.43
C ASN A 39 -14.01 -5.93 5.95
N ASN A 40 -14.64 -6.70 5.05
CA ASN A 40 -14.47 -6.53 3.61
C ASN A 40 -14.97 -5.17 3.14
N ALA A 41 -16.10 -4.68 3.65
CA ALA A 41 -16.62 -3.35 3.32
C ALA A 41 -15.70 -2.23 3.83
N ARG A 42 -15.13 -2.37 5.03
CA ARG A 42 -14.13 -1.43 5.58
C ARG A 42 -12.85 -1.40 4.74
N ILE A 43 -12.35 -2.57 4.34
CA ILE A 43 -11.17 -2.68 3.47
C ILE A 43 -11.46 -2.06 2.10
N ALA A 44 -12.64 -2.34 1.52
CA ALA A 44 -13.04 -1.76 0.25
C ALA A 44 -13.19 -0.23 0.34
N LEU A 45 -13.73 0.29 1.44
CA LEU A 45 -13.84 1.73 1.67
C LEU A 45 -12.46 2.38 1.83
N ALA A 46 -11.59 1.79 2.65
CA ALA A 46 -10.21 2.26 2.81
C ALA A 46 -9.44 2.23 1.47
N SER A 47 -9.71 1.24 0.62
CA SER A 47 -9.13 1.17 -0.73
C SER A 47 -9.71 2.21 -1.70
N LEU A 48 -10.93 2.72 -1.47
CA LEU A 48 -11.55 3.78 -2.27
C LEU A 48 -11.07 5.17 -1.83
N GLU A 49 -10.73 5.34 -0.56
CA GLU A 49 -10.24 6.59 0.03
C GLU A 49 -8.71 6.70 -0.01
N ALA A 50 -7.99 5.63 -0.37
CA ALA A 50 -6.54 5.64 -0.46
C ALA A 50 -6.06 6.62 -1.54
N GLU A 51 -5.13 7.50 -1.17
CA GLU A 51 -4.42 8.32 -2.15
C GLU A 51 -3.38 7.44 -2.89
N PRO A 52 -3.26 7.58 -4.22
CA PRO A 52 -2.25 6.85 -4.97
C PRO A 52 -0.84 7.33 -4.56
N VAL A 53 0.05 6.37 -4.34
CA VAL A 53 1.46 6.66 -3.99
C VAL A 53 2.33 6.87 -5.21
N ALA A 54 1.91 6.38 -6.37
CA ALA A 54 2.55 6.60 -7.64
C ALA A 54 1.53 6.54 -8.76
N TRP A 55 1.96 6.95 -9.95
CA TRP A 55 1.15 6.98 -11.15
C TRP A 55 1.91 6.33 -12.29
N ALA A 56 1.29 5.39 -12.97
CA ALA A 56 1.77 4.86 -14.23
C ALA A 56 1.09 5.63 -15.37
N HIS A 57 1.84 6.09 -16.36
CA HIS A 57 1.28 6.68 -17.57
C HIS A 57 1.96 6.13 -18.83
N ARG A 58 1.24 6.15 -19.95
CA ARG A 58 1.81 5.85 -21.27
C ARG A 58 1.22 6.75 -22.34
N LEU A 59 2.03 7.03 -23.35
CA LEU A 59 1.65 7.87 -24.48
C LEU A 59 1.13 7.01 -25.63
N ILE A 60 0.03 7.43 -26.25
CA ILE A 60 -0.56 6.80 -27.42
C ILE A 60 -0.69 7.83 -28.53
N ASN A 61 0.01 7.64 -29.63
CA ASN A 61 0.01 8.59 -30.72
C ASN A 61 -1.35 8.61 -31.44
N LYS A 62 -2.02 9.77 -31.48
CA LYS A 62 -3.35 9.91 -32.07
C LYS A 62 -3.39 9.67 -33.58
N ARG A 63 -2.27 9.81 -34.28
CA ARG A 63 -2.20 9.74 -35.75
C ARG A 63 -1.94 8.32 -36.26
N ASN A 64 -1.04 7.60 -35.61
CA ASN A 64 -0.60 6.28 -36.07
C ASN A 64 -0.89 5.15 -35.08
N GLY A 65 -1.43 5.46 -33.89
CA GLY A 65 -1.80 4.47 -32.88
C GLY A 65 -0.63 3.81 -32.16
N VAL A 66 0.61 4.27 -32.38
CA VAL A 66 1.79 3.72 -31.69
C VAL A 66 1.64 3.96 -30.18
N VAL A 67 1.77 2.89 -29.40
CA VAL A 67 1.69 2.88 -27.95
C VAL A 67 3.10 2.81 -27.37
N HIS A 68 3.45 3.78 -26.55
CA HIS A 68 4.71 3.81 -25.83
C HIS A 68 4.65 2.92 -24.58
N PRO A 69 5.80 2.44 -24.07
CA PRO A 69 5.87 1.70 -22.81
C PRO A 69 5.30 2.49 -21.64
N TRP A 70 4.92 1.78 -20.57
CA TRP A 70 4.52 2.39 -19.31
C TRP A 70 5.71 3.08 -18.64
N VAL A 71 5.42 4.25 -18.08
CA VAL A 71 6.34 5.09 -17.31
C VAL A 71 5.70 5.36 -15.96
N TYR A 72 6.50 5.44 -14.91
CA TYR A 72 6.03 5.60 -13.54
C TYR A 72 6.57 6.88 -12.93
N GLY A 73 5.76 7.61 -12.16
CA GLY A 73 6.14 8.85 -11.51
C GLY A 73 5.33 9.13 -10.25
N SER A 74 5.75 10.13 -9.48
CA SER A 74 5.10 10.55 -8.22
C SER A 74 3.89 11.46 -8.43
N ALA A 75 3.66 11.95 -9.64
CA ALA A 75 2.57 12.85 -9.98
C ALA A 75 1.72 12.32 -11.14
N GLU A 76 0.43 12.64 -11.12
CA GLU A 76 -0.48 12.34 -12.21
C GLU A 76 -0.08 13.12 -13.48
N ALA A 77 0.10 12.41 -14.59
CA ALA A 77 0.37 13.03 -15.88
C ALA A 77 -0.94 13.53 -16.51
N CYS A 78 -1.18 14.84 -16.48
CA CYS A 78 -2.35 15.45 -17.10
C CYS A 78 -2.13 15.69 -18.60
N PRO A 79 -3.06 15.28 -19.49
CA PRO A 79 -2.97 15.60 -20.91
C PRO A 79 -3.21 17.09 -21.14
N SER A 80 -2.29 17.76 -21.85
CA SER A 80 -2.50 19.11 -22.38
C SER A 80 -3.51 19.09 -23.53
N GLU A 81 -4.44 20.04 -23.53
CA GLU A 81 -5.36 20.23 -24.64
C GLU A 81 -4.58 20.66 -25.89
N GLY A 82 -4.63 19.85 -26.95
CA GLY A 82 -3.91 20.09 -28.22
C GLY A 82 -2.74 19.14 -28.52
N ASP A 83 -2.39 18.22 -27.63
CA ASP A 83 -1.29 17.29 -27.88
C ASP A 83 -1.58 16.24 -28.96
N ILE A 84 -0.52 15.81 -29.66
CA ILE A 84 -0.59 14.74 -30.66
C ILE A 84 -0.67 13.33 -30.05
N PHE A 85 -0.54 13.22 -28.73
CA PHE A 85 -0.65 11.98 -27.96
C PHE A 85 -1.90 12.00 -27.07
N ASN A 86 -2.53 10.84 -26.90
CA ASN A 86 -3.38 10.54 -25.75
C ASN A 86 -2.47 10.05 -24.62
N ILE A 87 -2.79 10.42 -23.38
CA ILE A 87 -2.10 9.89 -22.20
C ILE A 87 -3.09 8.94 -21.53
N GLU A 88 -2.69 7.68 -21.40
CA GLU A 88 -3.36 6.76 -20.50
C GLU A 88 -2.66 6.81 -19.16
N VAL A 89 -3.44 6.91 -18.09
CA VAL A 89 -2.95 7.06 -16.72
C VAL A 89 -3.61 5.99 -15.84
N MET A 90 -2.82 5.40 -14.96
CA MET A 90 -3.25 4.39 -14.00
C MET A 90 -2.65 4.71 -12.62
N PRO A 91 -3.49 4.98 -11.61
CA PRO A 91 -3.02 5.17 -10.24
C PRO A 91 -2.44 3.87 -9.67
N LEU A 92 -1.36 3.97 -8.92
CA LEU A 92 -0.74 2.87 -8.19
C LEU A 92 -0.88 3.10 -6.69
N TYR A 93 -1.48 2.12 -6.04
CA TYR A 93 -1.73 2.15 -4.60
C TYR A 93 -0.74 1.24 -3.88
N THR A 94 -0.37 1.62 -2.65
CA THR A 94 0.31 0.69 -1.76
C THR A 94 -0.62 -0.47 -1.49
N VAL A 95 -0.09 -1.69 -1.51
CA VAL A 95 -0.82 -2.83 -0.97
C VAL A 95 -1.13 -2.49 0.50
N PRO A 96 -2.41 -2.50 0.94
CA PRO A 96 -2.73 -2.32 2.34
C PRO A 96 -1.90 -3.31 3.14
N PRO A 97 -1.14 -2.87 4.16
CA PRO A 97 -0.30 -3.78 4.94
C PRO A 97 -1.16 -4.94 5.41
N ALA A 98 -0.71 -6.17 5.12
CA ALA A 98 -1.44 -7.37 5.51
C ALA A 98 -1.73 -7.26 7.02
N PRO A 99 -2.97 -7.50 7.47
CA PRO A 99 -3.32 -7.34 8.86
C PRO A 99 -2.38 -8.21 9.69
N VAL A 100 -1.50 -7.55 10.44
CA VAL A 100 -0.58 -8.23 11.35
C VAL A 100 -1.47 -8.95 12.34
N SER A 101 -1.37 -10.28 12.37
CA SER A 101 -2.07 -11.11 13.35
C SER A 101 -1.41 -10.90 14.70
N VAL A 102 -1.76 -9.78 15.34
CA VAL A 102 -1.26 -9.41 16.66
C VAL A 102 -1.95 -10.32 17.68
N PRO A 103 -1.20 -11.09 18.47
CA PRO A 103 -1.79 -11.92 19.51
C PRO A 103 -2.58 -11.08 20.54
N ASP A 104 -3.59 -11.69 21.16
CA ASP A 104 -4.37 -11.04 22.22
C ASP A 104 -3.47 -10.64 23.41
N ALA A 105 -3.84 -9.55 24.08
CA ALA A 105 -3.15 -9.10 25.27
C ALA A 105 -3.32 -10.12 26.38
N MET A 106 -2.24 -10.40 27.12
CA MET A 106 -2.36 -11.21 28.34
C MET A 106 -2.91 -10.32 29.47
N GLU A 107 -3.94 -10.81 30.16
CA GLU A 107 -4.40 -10.20 31.40
C GLU A 107 -3.29 -10.30 32.46
N MET A 108 -3.05 -9.20 33.16
CA MET A 108 -2.24 -9.22 34.36
C MET A 108 -3.11 -9.76 35.48
N ASP A 109 -2.68 -10.86 36.08
CA ASP A 109 -3.31 -11.37 37.30
C ASP A 109 -2.78 -10.57 38.50
N ASP A 110 -3.69 -10.15 39.38
CA ASP A 110 -3.45 -9.25 40.51
C ASP A 110 -2.95 -10.03 41.75
N ASP A 111 -2.89 -11.35 41.64
CA ASP A 111 -2.61 -12.27 42.72
C ASP A 111 -1.11 -12.22 43.12
N PHE A 112 -0.86 -11.82 44.37
CA PHE A 112 0.46 -11.45 44.89
C PHE A 112 1.52 -12.58 44.88
N ASP A 113 1.12 -13.85 44.67
CA ASP A 113 2.02 -15.01 44.68
C ASP A 113 2.69 -15.31 43.32
N SER A 114 2.43 -14.52 42.28
CA SER A 114 2.80 -14.84 40.89
C SER A 114 3.70 -13.79 40.22
N SER A 115 4.66 -13.20 40.93
CA SER A 115 5.63 -12.22 40.38
C SER A 115 6.32 -12.69 39.06
N PHE A 116 6.45 -14.01 38.88
CA PHE A 116 6.92 -14.63 37.64
C PHE A 116 5.91 -14.56 36.47
N GLU A 117 4.61 -14.70 36.72
CA GLU A 117 3.55 -14.57 35.70
C GLU A 117 3.31 -13.10 35.32
N HIS A 118 3.44 -12.19 36.29
CA HIS A 118 3.42 -10.75 36.03
C HIS A 118 4.51 -10.34 35.03
N GLY A 119 5.73 -10.87 35.19
CA GLY A 119 6.83 -10.65 34.24
C GLY A 119 6.55 -11.19 32.82
N LYS A 120 5.82 -12.31 32.71
CA LYS A 120 5.41 -12.86 31.40
C LYS A 120 4.37 -11.98 30.72
N ALA A 121 3.35 -11.52 31.44
CA ALA A 121 2.32 -10.64 30.90
C ALA A 121 2.92 -9.30 30.44
N VAL A 122 3.83 -8.71 31.22
CA VAL A 122 4.53 -7.47 30.84
C VAL A 122 5.39 -7.67 29.60
N GLY A 123 6.19 -8.75 29.54
CA GLY A 123 7.02 -9.05 28.38
C GLY A 123 6.20 -9.35 27.12
N TRP A 124 5.11 -10.08 27.25
CA TRP A 124 4.18 -10.39 26.16
C TRP A 124 3.51 -9.13 25.62
N ASN A 125 3.00 -8.27 26.51
CA ASN A 125 2.35 -7.03 26.13
C ASN A 125 3.34 -6.01 25.54
N ALA A 126 4.60 -6.02 25.98
CA ALA A 126 5.67 -5.23 25.37
C ALA A 126 6.03 -5.70 23.96
N TYR A 127 6.14 -7.02 23.75
CA TYR A 127 6.35 -7.61 22.42
C TYR A 127 5.18 -7.32 21.46
N ARG A 128 3.95 -7.43 21.97
CA ARG A 128 2.73 -7.04 21.25
C ARG A 128 2.75 -5.56 20.86
N ALA A 129 3.14 -4.67 21.77
CA ALA A 129 3.27 -3.24 21.49
C ALA A 129 4.35 -2.95 20.44
N ALA A 130 5.48 -3.67 20.47
CA ALA A 130 6.53 -3.54 19.46
C ALA A 130 6.06 -3.99 18.07
N MET A 131 5.27 -5.08 17.97
CA MET A 131 4.65 -5.48 16.70
C MET A 131 3.69 -4.43 16.15
N LEU A 132 2.88 -3.81 17.01
CA LEU A 132 1.95 -2.74 16.62
C LEU A 132 2.71 -1.48 16.18
N GLN A 133 3.75 -1.07 16.91
CA GLN A 133 4.59 0.07 16.55
C GLN A 133 5.35 -0.14 15.23
N GLY A 134 5.76 -1.39 14.94
CA GLY A 134 6.37 -1.74 13.65
C GLY A 134 5.38 -1.68 12.47
N ALA A 135 4.09 -1.85 12.73
CA ALA A 135 3.03 -1.73 11.72
C ALA A 135 2.62 -0.26 11.44
N ASP A 136 2.83 0.64 12.39
CA ASP A 136 2.50 2.08 12.28
C ASP A 136 3.58 2.93 11.54
N GLY A 137 4.55 2.29 10.88
CA GLY A 137 5.27 2.91 9.75
C GLY A 137 6.20 4.10 10.05
N ASN A 138 6.72 4.25 11.28
CA ASN A 138 7.60 5.39 11.62
C ASN A 138 9.08 5.23 11.19
N SER A 139 9.37 4.36 10.23
CA SER A 139 10.63 4.34 9.49
C SER A 139 10.32 4.79 8.07
N PRO A 140 11.13 5.62 7.39
CA PRO A 140 10.87 5.98 5.99
C PRO A 140 10.71 4.67 5.21
N VAL A 141 9.46 4.36 4.84
CA VAL A 141 9.09 3.08 4.24
C VAL A 141 9.62 3.11 2.83
N ILE A 142 10.84 2.60 2.66
CA ILE A 142 11.29 2.14 1.36
C ILE A 142 10.46 0.89 1.07
N PRO A 143 9.62 0.87 0.01
CA PRO A 143 8.74 -0.26 -0.27
C PRO A 143 9.49 -1.59 -0.35
N ASP A 144 8.83 -2.70 -0.02
CA ASP A 144 9.40 -4.03 -0.21
C ASP A 144 9.82 -4.22 -1.68
N GLY A 145 11.11 -4.51 -1.93
CA GLY A 145 11.66 -4.81 -3.27
C GLY A 145 12.69 -3.82 -3.81
N TRP A 146 12.96 -2.71 -3.11
CA TRP A 146 14.08 -1.82 -3.44
C TRP A 146 15.40 -2.37 -2.87
N VAL A 147 16.45 -2.26 -3.68
CA VAL A 147 17.82 -2.67 -3.37
C VAL A 147 18.66 -1.41 -3.18
N ALA A 148 19.39 -1.30 -2.07
CA ALA A 148 20.31 -0.19 -1.88
C ALA A 148 21.50 -0.30 -2.82
N CYS A 149 21.92 0.82 -3.42
CA CYS A 149 23.07 0.85 -4.33
C CYS A 149 24.37 0.46 -3.64
N SER A 150 24.46 0.70 -2.31
CA SER A 150 25.58 0.28 -1.46
C SER A 150 25.65 -1.23 -1.25
N GLU A 151 24.53 -1.93 -1.32
CA GLU A 151 24.46 -3.38 -1.20
C GLU A 151 24.76 -4.06 -2.54
N ARG A 152 24.14 -3.57 -3.61
CA ARG A 152 24.28 -4.13 -4.95
C ARG A 152 23.84 -3.13 -6.01
N MET A 153 24.61 -3.03 -7.09
CA MET A 153 24.22 -2.30 -8.30
C MET A 153 23.43 -3.20 -9.27
N PRO A 154 22.56 -2.65 -10.12
CA PRO A 154 21.88 -3.43 -11.15
C PRO A 154 22.89 -4.00 -12.16
N GLU A 155 22.62 -5.21 -12.64
CA GLU A 155 23.49 -5.91 -13.58
C GLU A 155 23.14 -5.57 -15.03
N GLY A 156 24.14 -5.14 -15.79
CA GLY A 156 24.01 -4.73 -17.18
C GLY A 156 23.31 -3.38 -17.37
N MET A 157 23.23 -2.92 -18.62
CA MET A 157 22.50 -1.70 -19.01
C MET A 157 20.99 -1.98 -19.05
N THR A 158 20.44 -2.45 -17.94
CA THR A 158 19.02 -2.77 -17.79
C THR A 158 18.31 -1.60 -17.14
N ASP A 159 17.18 -1.19 -17.72
CA ASP A 159 16.33 -0.16 -17.13
C ASP A 159 15.71 -0.65 -15.81
N VAL A 160 15.84 0.17 -14.78
CA VAL A 160 15.34 -0.06 -13.42
C VAL A 160 14.66 1.21 -12.91
N HIS A 161 13.79 1.07 -11.91
CA HIS A 161 13.37 2.21 -11.11
C HIS A 161 14.50 2.66 -10.21
N ILE A 162 14.66 3.98 -10.08
CA ILE A 162 15.71 4.62 -9.28
C ILE A 162 15.09 5.59 -8.29
N SER A 163 15.69 5.74 -7.11
CA SER A 163 15.23 6.66 -6.08
C SER A 163 16.40 7.28 -5.31
N ASN A 164 16.24 8.55 -4.91
CA ASN A 164 17.11 9.24 -3.95
C ASN A 164 16.58 9.11 -2.49
N GLY A 165 15.49 8.36 -2.27
CA GLY A 165 14.80 8.25 -0.97
C GLY A 165 13.58 9.17 -0.82
N HIS A 166 13.35 10.09 -1.77
CA HIS A 166 12.21 10.99 -1.81
C HIS A 166 11.49 10.94 -3.17
N ASP A 167 12.25 11.03 -4.25
CA ASP A 167 11.78 11.01 -5.63
C ASP A 167 12.00 9.63 -6.25
N ILE A 168 11.18 9.30 -7.25
CA ILE A 168 11.28 8.07 -8.04
C ILE A 168 11.38 8.45 -9.51
N GLY A 169 12.33 7.81 -10.19
CA GLY A 169 12.53 7.93 -11.63
C GLY A 169 12.84 6.58 -12.26
N GLN A 170 13.43 6.63 -13.45
CA GLN A 170 13.85 5.44 -14.18
C GLN A 170 15.17 5.68 -14.90
N GLY A 171 16.06 4.70 -14.80
CA GLY A 171 17.37 4.77 -15.43
C GLY A 171 18.09 3.44 -15.40
N TRP A 172 19.33 3.44 -15.88
CA TRP A 172 20.22 2.28 -15.82
C TRP A 172 21.60 2.71 -15.32
N TRP A 173 22.35 1.74 -14.80
CA TRP A 173 23.74 1.94 -14.39
C TRP A 173 24.67 1.55 -15.54
N ASP A 174 25.59 2.43 -15.93
CA ASP A 174 26.55 2.15 -17.01
C ASP A 174 27.91 1.61 -16.52
N GLY A 175 28.12 1.55 -15.21
CA GLY A 175 29.38 1.16 -14.57
C GLY A 175 30.08 2.30 -13.83
N ASP A 176 29.75 3.55 -14.15
CA ASP A 176 30.36 4.75 -13.58
C ASP A 176 29.32 5.77 -13.10
N THR A 177 28.24 5.94 -13.86
CA THR A 177 27.17 6.90 -13.55
C THR A 177 25.78 6.36 -13.85
N TRP A 178 24.78 6.94 -13.18
CA TRP A 178 23.38 6.69 -13.50
C TRP A 178 23.00 7.44 -14.77
N GLN A 179 22.42 6.72 -15.70
CA GLN A 179 21.93 7.23 -16.96
C GLN A 179 20.41 7.17 -17.01
N THR A 180 19.79 8.16 -17.64
CA THR A 180 18.34 8.18 -17.90
C THR A 180 18.10 8.48 -19.36
N GLN A 181 17.00 7.95 -19.92
CA GLN A 181 16.67 8.20 -21.33
C GLN A 181 16.35 9.69 -21.57
N HIS A 182 15.70 10.34 -20.60
CA HIS A 182 15.33 11.75 -20.62
C HIS A 182 15.47 12.37 -19.22
N ASP A 183 15.72 13.68 -19.18
CA ASP A 183 15.82 14.45 -17.93
C ASP A 183 14.55 14.34 -17.08
N TYR A 184 13.39 14.13 -17.71
CA TYR A 184 12.12 13.91 -17.00
C TYR A 184 12.10 12.62 -16.16
N TYR A 185 12.93 11.63 -16.49
CA TYR A 185 13.04 10.37 -15.73
C TYR A 185 14.16 10.40 -14.68
N SER A 186 14.90 11.51 -14.61
CA SER A 186 15.97 11.69 -13.63
C SER A 186 15.42 12.00 -12.25
N VAL A 187 16.10 11.47 -11.23
CA VAL A 187 15.89 11.91 -9.85
C VAL A 187 16.96 12.95 -9.50
N PRO A 188 16.59 14.03 -8.80
CA PRO A 188 17.56 15.03 -8.39
C PRO A 188 18.49 14.47 -7.30
N GLY A 189 19.79 14.75 -7.42
CA GLY A 189 20.80 14.29 -6.46
C GLY A 189 21.21 12.83 -6.68
N ASP A 190 21.81 12.23 -5.64
CA ASP A 190 22.39 10.90 -5.74
C ASP A 190 21.31 9.81 -5.63
N VAL A 191 21.36 8.85 -6.56
CA VAL A 191 20.53 7.65 -6.50
C VAL A 191 21.02 6.76 -5.37
N THR A 192 20.14 6.44 -4.43
CA THR A 192 20.44 5.62 -3.26
C THR A 192 19.86 4.21 -3.38
N HIS A 193 18.75 4.04 -4.09
CA HIS A 193 18.05 2.76 -4.22
C HIS A 193 17.58 2.50 -5.66
N TRP A 194 17.47 1.22 -6.02
CA TRP A 194 16.88 0.80 -7.29
C TRP A 194 15.97 -0.42 -7.13
N MET A 195 15.06 -0.65 -8.09
CA MET A 195 14.30 -1.90 -8.17
C MET A 195 14.04 -2.30 -9.64
N PRO A 196 13.93 -3.60 -9.97
CA PRO A 196 13.61 -4.03 -11.33
C PRO A 196 12.23 -3.53 -11.76
N LEU A 197 12.09 -3.22 -13.05
CA LEU A 197 10.79 -2.86 -13.62
C LEU A 197 9.78 -4.01 -13.48
N PRO A 198 8.50 -3.72 -13.20
CA PRO A 198 7.47 -4.74 -13.17
C PRO A 198 7.35 -5.41 -14.54
N ASN A 199 7.08 -6.71 -14.53
CA ASN A 199 6.78 -7.43 -15.78
C ASN A 199 5.56 -6.79 -16.45
N PRO A 200 5.55 -6.65 -17.79
CA PRO A 200 4.41 -6.12 -18.50
C PRO A 200 3.15 -6.93 -18.16
N PRO A 201 1.96 -6.29 -18.12
CA PRO A 201 0.71 -7.00 -17.89
C PRO A 201 0.56 -8.12 -18.92
N LYS A 202 0.26 -9.33 -18.44
CA LYS A 202 -0.05 -10.47 -19.33
C LYS A 202 -1.44 -10.26 -19.94
N GLU A 203 -1.53 -10.36 -21.26
CA GLU A 203 -2.81 -10.40 -22.00
C GLU A 203 -3.69 -11.60 -21.60
#